data_AF-A0A2W5SEW5-F1
#
_entry.id   AF-A0A2W5SEW5-F1
#
_cell.length_a   1.000
_cell.length_b   1.000
_cell.length_c   1.000
_cell.angle_alpha   90.00
_cell.angle_beta   90.00
_cell.angle_gamma   90.00
#
_symmetry.space_group_name_H-M   'P 1'
#
loop_
_entity.id
_entity.type
_entity.pdbx_description
1 polymer ?
#
loop_
_entity_poly.entity_id
_entity_poly.type
_entity_poly.pdbx_seq_one_letter_code
_entity_poly.pdbx_strand_id
1 'polypeptide(L)' 'MTITHSPSRRDALAALAALGTGAVLPAFAQGAPWPQKAVRLVVPFAPGGSSEVVARAVAAELSKQLGQSVF' A
#
# COMPACT_ATOMS: atom_id res chain seq x y z
N MET A 1 -28.54 1.74 48.48
CA MET A 1 -29.26 2.71 47.62
C MET A 1 -28.56 2.71 46.28
N THR A 2 -29.03 1.89 45.33
CA THR A 2 -28.34 1.63 44.06
C THR A 2 -28.94 2.54 42.99
N ILE A 3 -28.18 3.54 42.55
CA ILE A 3 -28.66 4.54 41.57
C ILE A 3 -28.56 3.93 40.17
N THR A 4 -29.69 3.62 39.56
CA THR A 4 -29.77 3.15 38.18
C THR A 4 -29.69 4.36 37.25
N HIS A 5 -28.54 4.61 36.63
CA HIS A 5 -28.42 5.62 35.57
C HIS A 5 -29.03 5.06 34.27
N SER A 6 -30.02 5.75 33.71
CA SER A 6 -30.60 5.42 32.40
C SER A 6 -29.72 6.02 31.30
N PRO A 7 -29.26 5.23 30.31
CA PRO A 7 -28.36 5.75 29.28
C PRO A 7 -29.08 6.77 28.37
N SER A 8 -28.46 7.94 28.20
CA SER A 8 -28.91 9.04 27.36
C SER A 8 -28.37 8.91 25.92
N ARG A 9 -29.03 9.55 24.94
CA ARG A 9 -28.52 9.67 23.56
C ARG A 9 -27.10 10.24 23.50
N ARG A 10 -26.73 11.08 24.48
CA ARG A 10 -25.38 11.65 24.61
C ARG A 10 -24.35 10.59 24.98
N ASP A 11 -24.72 9.62 25.83
CA ASP A 11 -23.84 8.52 26.22
C ASP A 11 -23.59 7.59 25.03
N ALA A 12 -24.62 7.37 24.20
CA ALA A 12 -24.49 6.62 22.96
C ALA A 12 -23.56 7.31 21.95
N LEU A 13 -23.66 8.63 21.80
CA LEU A 13 -22.78 9.41 20.93
C LEU A 13 -21.33 9.43 21.45
N ALA A 14 -21.14 9.55 22.77
CA ALA A 14 -19.82 9.51 23.40
C ALA A 14 -19.15 8.14 23.22
N ALA A 15 -19.91 7.04 23.35
CA ALA A 15 -19.43 5.69 23.10
C ALA A 15 -19.03 5.48 21.62
N LEU A 16 -19.81 6.01 20.68
CA LEU A 16 -19.47 5.96 19.25
C LEU A 16 -18.21 6.78 18.92
N ALA A 17 -18.06 7.97 19.51
CA ALA A 17 -16.88 8.80 19.33
C ALA A 17 -15.61 8.13 19.90
N ALA A 18 -15.73 7.46 21.04
CA ALA A 18 -14.63 6.67 21.64
C ALA A 18 -14.25 5.45 20.79
N LEU A 19 -15.19 4.84 20.07
CA LEU A 19 -14.90 3.78 19.10
C LEU A 19 -14.20 4.33 17.84
N GLY A 20 -14.54 5.55 17.42
CA GLY A 20 -13.96 6.20 16.24
C GLY A 20 -12.49 6.60 16.43
N THR A 21 -12.07 7.00 17.63
CA THR A 21 -10.67 7.35 17.92
C THR A 21 -9.76 6.13 18.01
N GLY A 22 -10.30 4.94 18.28
CA GLY A 22 -9.56 3.68 18.24
C GLY A 22 -9.26 3.16 16.82
N ALA A 23 -9.83 3.77 15.78
CA ALA A 23 -9.64 3.37 14.39
C ALA A 23 -8.33 3.89 13.75
N VAL A 24 -7.46 4.58 14.51
CA VAL A 24 -6.08 4.90 14.11
C VAL A 24 -5.17 3.69 14.33
N LEU A 25 -5.62 2.51 13.91
CA LEU A 25 -4.73 1.37 13.73
C LEU A 25 -3.95 1.59 12.44
N PRO A 26 -2.68 1.17 12.36
CA PRO A 26 -1.94 1.19 11.10
C PRO A 26 -2.78 0.49 10.03
N ALA A 27 -3.00 1.16 8.90
CA ALA A 27 -3.66 0.54 7.78
C ALA A 27 -2.76 -0.58 7.24
N PHE A 28 -2.94 -1.82 7.74
CA PHE A 28 -2.20 -3.01 7.29
C PHE A 28 -2.43 -3.36 5.80
N ALA A 29 -3.31 -2.63 5.12
CA ALA A 29 -3.47 -2.70 3.67
C ALA A 29 -2.29 -2.06 2.90
N GLN A 30 -1.48 -1.22 3.55
CA GLN A 30 -0.21 -0.75 3.01
C GLN A 30 0.86 -1.79 3.35
N GLY A 31 0.92 -2.88 2.58
CA GLY A 31 1.94 -3.92 2.74
C GLY A 31 3.38 -3.38 2.58
N ALA A 32 4.37 -4.29 2.54
CA ALA A 32 5.76 -3.90 2.33
C ALA A 32 5.92 -3.01 1.07
N PRO A 33 6.84 -2.03 1.08
CA PRO A 33 7.04 -1.13 -0.06
C PRO A 33 7.22 -1.93 -1.36
N TRP A 34 6.51 -1.51 -2.41
CA TRP A 34 6.73 -2.06 -3.73
C TRP A 34 8.14 -1.65 -4.22
N PRO A 35 8.86 -2.50 -4.96
CA PRO A 35 8.55 -3.87 -5.37
C PRO A 35 9.04 -4.93 -4.37
N GLN A 36 8.27 -6.00 -4.21
CA GLN A 36 8.62 -7.15 -3.34
C GLN A 36 9.14 -8.37 -4.14
N LYS A 37 9.04 -8.32 -5.47
CA LYS A 37 9.42 -9.38 -6.39
C LYS A 37 9.95 -8.77 -7.68
N ALA A 38 10.61 -9.60 -8.49
CA ALA A 38 11.10 -9.18 -9.80
C ALA A 38 9.95 -8.62 -10.67
N VAL A 39 10.25 -7.53 -11.38
CA VAL A 39 9.32 -6.78 -12.22
C VAL A 39 9.57 -7.15 -13.68
N ARG A 40 8.51 -7.50 -14.40
CA ARG A 40 8.58 -7.77 -15.84
C ARG A 40 8.33 -6.48 -16.62
N LEU A 41 9.32 -6.05 -17.40
CA LEU A 41 9.25 -4.92 -18.31
C LEU A 41 8.82 -5.40 -19.71
N VAL A 42 7.56 -5.16 -20.06
CA VAL A 42 7.03 -5.57 -21.36
C VAL A 42 7.36 -4.53 -22.44
N VAL A 43 8.07 -4.96 -23.48
CA VAL A 43 8.37 -4.14 -24.66
C VAL A 43 7.49 -4.64 -25.81
N PRO A 44 6.50 -3.87 -26.28
CA PRO A 44 5.54 -4.31 -27.30
C PRO A 44 6.09 -4.16 -28.72
N PHE A 45 7.35 -4.55 -28.95
CA PHE A 45 8.02 -4.47 -30.24
C PHE A 45 8.77 -5.76 -30.52
N ALA A 46 9.11 -5.97 -31.80
CA ALA A 46 9.93 -7.11 -32.19
C ALA A 46 11.30 -7.08 -31.49
N PRO A 47 11.87 -8.25 -31.16
CA PRO A 47 13.18 -8.31 -30.56
C PRO A 47 14.26 -7.81 -31.54
N GLY A 48 15.33 -7.23 -31.02
CA GLY A 48 16.45 -6.63 -31.75
C GLY A 48 16.22 -5.18 -32.21
N GLY A 49 15.04 -4.60 -31.95
CA GLY A 49 14.76 -3.20 -32.27
C GLY A 49 15.40 -2.20 -31.29
N SER A 50 15.46 -0.93 -31.68
CA SER A 50 15.96 0.17 -30.84
C SER A 50 15.20 0.28 -29.51
N SER A 51 13.89 -0.01 -29.51
CA SER A 51 13.07 -0.07 -28.29
C SER A 51 13.55 -1.13 -27.30
N GLU A 52 14.00 -2.30 -27.75
CA GLU A 52 14.54 -3.32 -26.85
C GLU A 52 15.89 -2.87 -26.25
N VAL A 53 16.75 -2.25 -27.05
CA VAL A 53 18.05 -1.72 -26.59
C VAL A 53 17.85 -0.71 -25.47
N VAL A 54 16.94 0.25 -25.67
CA VAL A 54 16.60 1.24 -24.64
C VAL A 54 15.99 0.57 -23.41
N ALA A 55 15.06 -0.38 -23.60
CA ALA A 55 14.43 -1.07 -22.49
C ALA A 55 15.44 -1.85 -21.61
N ARG A 56 16.44 -2.49 -22.21
CA ARG A 56 17.52 -3.18 -21.46
C ARG A 56 18.36 -2.22 -20.62
N ALA A 57 18.70 -1.05 -21.18
CA ALA A 57 19.42 -0.03 -20.43
C ALA A 57 18.60 0.51 -19.24
N VAL A 58 17.31 0.76 -19.46
CA VAL A 58 16.38 1.23 -18.42
C VAL A 58 16.17 0.16 -17.35
N ALA A 59 15.97 -1.11 -17.72
CA ALA A 59 15.79 -2.21 -16.79
C ALA A 59 17.00 -2.39 -15.86
N ALA A 60 18.22 -2.26 -16.40
CA ALA A 60 19.44 -2.33 -15.60
C ALA A 60 19.51 -1.22 -14.54
N GLU A 61 19.11 0.00 -14.89
CA GLU A 61 19.14 1.14 -13.97
C GLU A 61 18.01 1.08 -12.93
N LEU A 62 16.79 0.69 -13.35
CA LEU A 62 15.68 0.46 -12.42
C LEU A 62 16.00 -0.65 -11.42
N SER A 63 16.69 -1.71 -11.84
CA SER A 63 17.09 -2.79 -10.94
C SER A 63 18.00 -2.29 -9.80
N LYS A 64 18.90 -1.34 -10.09
CA LYS A 64 19.77 -0.74 -9.07
C LYS A 64 18.99 0.14 -8.09
N GLN A 65 18.06 0.94 -8.61
CA GLN A 65 17.29 1.88 -7.78
C GLN A 65 16.25 1.17 -6.91
N LEU A 66 15.63 0.11 -7.44
CA LEU A 66 14.56 -0.62 -6.76
C LEU A 66 15.07 -1.77 -5.88
N GLY A 67 16.33 -2.19 -6.04
CA GLY A 67 16.88 -3.35 -5.33
C GLY A 67 16.20 -4.68 -5.68
N GLN A 68 15.41 -4.70 -6.76
CA GLN A 68 14.71 -5.88 -7.28
C GLN A 68 15.01 -6.01 -8.77
N SER A 69 15.07 -7.24 -9.27
CA SER A 69 15.33 -7.50 -10.70
C SER A 69 14.21 -6.94 -11.58
N VAL A 70 14.59 -6.23 -12.65
CA VAL A 70 13.71 -5.79 -13.73
C VAL A 70 14.17 -6.46 -15.03
N PHE A 71 13.27 -7.16 -15.73
CA PHE A 71 13.62 -8.00 -16.88
C PHE A 71 12.61 -7.94 -18.04
#